data_AF-A0A2K2ATR5-F1
#
_entry.id   AF-A0A2K2ATR5-F1
#
_cell.length_a   1.000
_cell.length_b   1.000
_cell.length_c   1.000
_cell.angle_alpha   90.00
_cell.angle_beta   90.00
_cell.angle_gamma   90.00
#
_symmetry.space_group_name_H-M   'P 1'
#
loop_
_entity.id
_entity.type
_entity.pdbx_description
1 polymer ?
#
loop_
_entity_poly.entity_id
_entity_poly.type
_entity_poly.pdbx_seq_one_letter_code
_entity_poly.pdbx_strand_id
1 'polypeptide(L)'
;SESDCFFIAHFVWAFSLIFLFIGCGYWQELIESIVWAHNKLKVAPATQPKTLSIIQRAIEVTHYLLGGIATTWAFFLVRIIAVG
;
A
#
# COMPACT_ATOMS: atom_id res chain seq x y z
N SER A 1 -18.92 -4.77 15.81
CA SER A 1 -18.04 -4.99 14.65
C SER A 1 -17.68 -3.69 13.92
N GLU A 2 -17.90 -2.50 14.50
CA GLU A 2 -17.58 -1.22 13.85
C GLU A 2 -16.13 -0.76 14.10
N SER A 3 -15.54 -1.18 15.22
CA SER A 3 -14.13 -0.96 15.56
C SER A 3 -13.18 -1.61 14.54
N ASP A 4 -13.50 -2.80 14.07
CA ASP A 4 -12.63 -3.57 13.16
C ASP A 4 -12.49 -2.87 11.81
N CYS A 5 -13.58 -2.29 11.31
CA CYS A 5 -13.58 -1.55 10.05
C CYS A 5 -12.74 -0.27 10.14
N PHE A 6 -12.77 0.42 11.29
CA PHE A 6 -11.95 1.60 11.56
C PHE A 6 -10.45 1.27 11.58
N PHE A 7 -10.05 0.20 12.28
CA PHE A 7 -8.65 -0.23 12.32
C PHE A 7 -8.14 -0.70 10.96
N ILE A 8 -8.95 -1.45 10.20
CA ILE A 8 -8.59 -1.90 8.86
C ILE A 8 -8.42 -0.70 7.91
N ALA A 9 -9.31 0.29 7.96
CA ALA A 9 -9.20 1.49 7.14
C ALA A 9 -7.93 2.30 7.48
N HIS A 10 -7.61 2.46 8.78
CA HIS A 10 -6.39 3.14 9.22
C HIS A 10 -5.13 2.35 8.83
N PHE A 11 -5.15 1.03 8.92
CA PHE A 11 -4.04 0.16 8.51
C PHE A 11 -3.76 0.28 7.02
N VAL A 12 -4.77 0.21 6.16
CA VAL A 12 -4.62 0.36 4.70
C VAL A 12 -4.10 1.75 4.34
N TRP A 13 -4.57 2.79 5.03
CA TRP A 13 -4.08 4.15 4.82
C TRP A 13 -2.61 4.31 5.24
N ALA A 14 -2.24 3.84 6.43
CA ALA A 14 -0.86 3.87 6.91
C ALA A 14 0.09 3.03 6.06
N PHE A 15 -0.36 1.85 5.59
CA PHE A 15 0.40 1.01 4.66
C PHE A 15 0.63 1.69 3.31
N SER A 16 -0.36 2.44 2.82
CA SER A 16 -0.25 3.22 1.58
C SER A 16 0.78 4.35 1.70
N LEU A 17 0.92 4.96 2.89
CA LEU A 17 1.94 6.00 3.14
C LEU A 17 3.38 5.48 3.04
N ILE A 18 3.62 4.22 3.44
CA ILE A 18 4.95 3.58 3.36
C ILE A 18 5.41 3.51 1.90
N PHE A 19 4.53 3.12 0.99
CA PHE A 19 4.83 3.05 -0.44
C PHE A 19 5.02 4.42 -1.10
N LEU A 20 4.31 5.45 -0.63
CA LEU A 20 4.32 6.79 -1.22
C LEU A 20 5.52 7.64 -0.77
N PHE A 21 5.95 7.52 0.49
CA PHE A 21 7.05 8.32 1.05
C PHE A 21 8.43 7.65 0.94
N ILE A 22 8.51 6.33 0.95
CA ILE A 22 9.74 5.61 0.66
C ILE A 22 9.92 5.62 -0.86
N GLY A 23 10.78 6.52 -1.35
CA GLY A 23 10.93 6.78 -2.78
C GLY A 23 11.30 5.54 -3.61
N CYS A 24 10.92 5.57 -4.89
CA CYS A 24 11.18 4.53 -5.90
C CYS A 24 12.61 3.95 -5.88
N GLY A 25 13.62 4.74 -5.49
CA GLY A 25 15.01 4.29 -5.36
C GLY A 25 15.23 3.24 -4.26
N TYR A 26 14.60 3.39 -3.09
CA TYR A 26 14.73 2.39 -2.02
C TYR A 26 14.05 1.07 -2.39
N TRP A 27 12.85 1.16 -2.97
CA TRP A 27 12.13 -0.02 -3.43
C TRP A 27 12.83 -0.73 -4.59
N GLN A 28 13.46 0.02 -5.50
CA GLN A 28 14.32 -0.52 -6.55
C GLN A 28 15.47 -1.34 -5.95
N GLU A 29 16.22 -0.75 -5.02
CA GLU A 29 17.39 -1.40 -4.39
C GLU A 29 16.97 -2.63 -3.58
N LEU A 30 15.82 -2.56 -2.89
CA LEU A 30 15.27 -3.68 -2.15
C LEU A 30 14.86 -4.84 -3.09
N ILE A 31 14.11 -4.57 -4.15
CA ILE A 31 13.69 -5.59 -5.12
C ILE A 31 14.93 -6.22 -5.80
N GLU A 32 15.93 -5.41 -6.14
CA GLU A 32 17.18 -5.89 -6.73
C GLU A 32 17.94 -6.84 -5.80
N SER A 33 18.00 -6.53 -4.49
CA SER A 33 18.59 -7.42 -3.48
C SER A 33 17.83 -8.75 -3.32
N ILE A 34 16.49 -8.72 -3.41
CA ILE A 34 15.62 -9.91 -3.31
C ILE A 34 15.78 -10.79 -4.55
N VAL A 35 15.82 -10.20 -5.74
CA VAL A 35 16.05 -10.91 -7.01
C VAL A 35 17.42 -11.53 -7.03
N TRP A 36 18.43 -10.83 -6.53
CA TRP A 36 19.78 -11.36 -6.37
C TRP A 36 19.79 -12.62 -5.48
N ALA A 37 19.07 -12.60 -4.35
CA ALA A 37 18.92 -13.78 -3.48
C ALA A 37 18.15 -14.93 -4.17
N HIS A 38 17.10 -14.64 -4.94
CA HIS A 38 16.34 -15.62 -5.72
C HIS A 38 17.17 -16.28 -6.82
N ASN A 39 18.01 -15.50 -7.52
CA ASN A 39 18.97 -16.00 -8.51
C ASN A 39 19.98 -16.94 -7.85
N LYS A 40 20.41 -16.65 -6.61
CA LYS A 40 21.30 -17.54 -5.87
C LYS A 40 20.65 -18.87 -5.49
N LEU A 41 19.35 -18.86 -5.18
CA LEU A 41 18.56 -20.05 -4.83
C LEU A 41 18.02 -20.83 -6.05
N LYS A 42 18.30 -20.37 -7.28
CA LYS A 42 17.79 -20.94 -8.55
C LYS A 42 16.25 -21.04 -8.63
N VAL A 43 15.53 -20.28 -7.81
CA VAL A 43 14.05 -20.16 -7.86
C VAL A 43 13.66 -18.92 -8.68
N ALA A 44 14.55 -18.50 -9.59
CA ALA A 44 14.36 -17.27 -10.34
C ALA A 44 13.17 -17.41 -11.30
N PRO A 45 12.13 -16.58 -11.16
CA PRO A 45 11.08 -16.50 -12.17
C PRO A 45 11.67 -15.95 -13.47
N ALA A 46 11.29 -16.52 -14.61
CA ALA A 46 11.81 -16.15 -15.94
C ALA A 46 11.45 -14.71 -16.36
N THR A 47 10.49 -14.08 -15.67
CA THR A 47 10.06 -12.70 -15.86
C THR A 47 10.79 -11.76 -14.91
N GLN A 48 11.54 -10.80 -15.45
CA GLN A 48 12.20 -9.77 -14.66
C GLN A 48 11.15 -8.95 -13.88
N PRO A 49 11.26 -8.84 -12.54
CA PRO A 49 10.46 -7.89 -11.79
C PRO A 49 11.04 -6.51 -12.07
N LYS A 50 10.43 -5.84 -13.04
CA LYS A 50 10.79 -4.46 -13.40
C LYS A 50 10.14 -3.55 -12.38
N THR A 51 10.95 -2.70 -11.75
CA THR A 51 10.49 -1.74 -10.76
C THR A 51 9.41 -0.84 -11.32
N LEU A 52 8.45 -0.56 -10.44
CA LEU A 52 7.15 0.03 -10.70
C LEU A 52 7.16 0.95 -11.92
N SER A 53 6.44 0.53 -12.96
CA SER A 53 6.19 1.41 -14.10
C SER A 53 5.43 2.65 -13.62
N ILE A 54 5.52 3.76 -14.33
CA ILE A 54 4.80 5.01 -14.01
C ILE A 54 3.30 4.77 -13.75
N ILE A 55 2.71 3.75 -14.40
CA ILE A 55 1.31 3.32 -14.21
C ILE A 55 1.09 2.75 -12.81
N GLN A 56 2.05 2.00 -12.30
CA GLN A 56 2.01 1.34 -11.00
C GLN A 56 2.08 2.40 -9.87
N ARG A 57 2.82 3.49 -10.08
CA ARG A 57 2.77 4.68 -9.20
C ARG A 57 1.40 5.36 -9.21
N ALA A 58 0.69 5.39 -10.33
CA ALA A 58 -0.67 5.92 -10.39
C ALA A 58 -1.66 5.06 -9.59
N ILE A 59 -1.51 3.74 -9.64
CA ILE A 59 -2.32 2.79 -8.84
C ILE A 59 -2.12 3.04 -7.34
N GLU A 60 -0.89 3.28 -6.89
CA GLU A 60 -0.61 3.59 -5.48
C GLU A 60 -1.23 4.91 -5.03
N VAL A 61 -1.19 5.94 -5.87
CA VAL A 61 -1.87 7.22 -5.59
C VAL A 61 -3.38 7.03 -5.51
N THR A 62 -3.98 6.20 -6.37
CA THR A 62 -5.41 5.87 -6.30
C THR A 62 -5.76 5.16 -4.99
N HIS A 63 -4.94 4.22 -4.53
CA HIS A 63 -5.16 3.55 -3.25
C HIS A 63 -5.05 4.50 -2.06
N TYR A 64 -4.09 5.42 -2.08
CA TYR A 64 -3.94 6.43 -1.05
C TYR A 64 -5.19 7.34 -0.95
N LEU A 65 -5.67 7.84 -2.09
CA LEU A 65 -6.87 8.69 -2.14
C LEU A 65 -8.13 7.93 -1.71
N LEU A 66 -8.32 6.71 -2.20
CA LEU A 66 -9.47 5.87 -1.85
C LEU A 66 -9.46 5.53 -0.35
N GLY A 67 -8.30 5.17 0.20
CA GLY A 67 -8.12 4.90 1.62
C GLY A 67 -8.47 6.11 2.46
N GLY A 68 -7.93 7.29 2.16
CA GLY A 68 -8.22 8.53 2.91
C GLY A 68 -9.70 8.92 2.92
N ILE A 69 -10.38 8.77 1.78
CA ILE A 69 -11.83 9.02 1.67
C ILE A 69 -12.62 8.01 2.50
N ALA A 70 -12.29 6.72 2.39
CA ALA A 70 -12.97 5.66 3.14
C ALA A 70 -12.82 5.83 4.66
N THR A 71 -11.63 6.21 5.15
CA THR A 71 -11.39 6.43 6.59
C THR A 71 -12.18 7.63 7.13
N THR A 72 -12.25 8.71 6.34
CA THR A 72 -13.04 9.90 6.70
C THR A 72 -14.54 9.56 6.73
N TRP A 73 -15.02 8.83 5.73
CA TRP A 73 -16.41 8.35 5.67
C TRP A 73 -16.77 7.48 6.87
N ALA A 74 -15.92 6.50 7.21
CA ALA A 74 -16.12 5.63 8.36
C ALA A 74 -16.21 6.42 9.69
N PHE A 75 -15.36 7.45 9.86
CA PHE A 75 -15.39 8.30 11.04
C PHE A 75 -16.70 9.10 11.16
N PHE A 76 -17.17 9.71 10.08
CA PHE A 76 -18.45 10.43 10.08
C PHE A 76 -19.63 9.50 10.33
N LEU A 77 -19.64 8.30 9.72
CA LEU A 77 -20.71 7.33 9.93
C LEU A 77 -20.82 6.90 11.40
N VAL A 78 -19.70 6.47 11.99
CA VAL A 78 -19.65 6.05 13.41
C VAL A 78 -20.04 7.22 14.33
N ARG A 79 -19.58 8.44 14.04
CA ARG A 79 -19.90 9.60 14.89
C ARG A 79 -21.37 10.03 14.80
N ILE A 80 -22.00 9.93 13.64
CA ILE A 80 -23.44 10.21 13.48
C ILE A 80 -24.26 9.15 14.22
N ILE A 81 -23.89 7.87 14.12
CA ILE A 81 -24.57 6.76 14.80
C ILE A 81 -24.40 6.84 16.32
N ALA A 82 -23.24 7.31 16.82
CA ALA A 82 -22.96 7.40 18.25
C ALA A 82 -23.59 8.63 18.94
N VAL A 83 -23.94 9.68 18.19
CA VAL A 83 -24.52 10.94 18.72
C VAL A 83 -26.02 11.06 18.41
N GLY A 84 -26.51 10.28 17.44
CA GLY A 84 -27.93 10.20 17.06
C GLY A 84 -28.77 9.31 17.96
#